data_AF-A0A428S0N0-F1
#
_entry.id   AF-A0A428S0N0-F1
#
_cell.length_a   1.000
_cell.length_b   1.000
_cell.length_c   1.000
_cell.angle_alpha   90.00
_cell.angle_beta   90.00
_cell.angle_gamma   90.00
#
_symmetry.space_group_name_H-M   'P 1'
#
loop_
_entity.id
_entity.type
_entity.pdbx_description
1 polymer ?
#
loop_
_entity_poly.entity_id
_entity_poly.type
_entity_poly.pdbx_seq_one_letter_code
_entity_poly.pdbx_strand_id
1 'polypeptide(L)'
;MKFSVLSTVLASATSVYGHYTFDQLVVNDALEGTANTYIRKHQNSYMPTKFKNPPSGSITPLDADFSCNKGAVPAAQVFKVKAGDKVGLKMAYGGTGMEHPGPSQVYVSPVDNAAVMTKRGGKGP
;
A
#
# COMPACT_ATOMS: atom_id res chain seq x y z
N MET A 1 -18.06 -24.12 -41.37
CA MET A 1 -17.13 -23.96 -40.23
C MET A 1 -16.70 -22.50 -40.12
N LYS A 2 -17.41 -21.66 -39.38
CA LYS A 2 -17.05 -20.24 -39.15
C LYS A 2 -17.51 -19.75 -37.78
N PHE A 3 -17.22 -20.51 -36.71
CA PHE A 3 -17.43 -20.03 -35.33
C PHE A 3 -16.32 -20.47 -34.36
N SER A 4 -15.29 -21.17 -34.83
CA SER A 4 -14.32 -21.81 -33.93
C SER A 4 -13.08 -20.99 -33.59
N VAL A 5 -12.91 -19.77 -34.13
CA VAL A 5 -11.67 -18.98 -33.96
C VAL A 5 -11.84 -17.84 -32.96
N LEU A 6 -13.07 -17.51 -32.55
CA LEU A 6 -13.32 -16.38 -31.64
C LEU A 6 -13.16 -16.73 -30.14
N SER A 7 -13.09 -18.02 -29.79
CA SER A 7 -13.03 -18.46 -28.39
C SER A 7 -11.62 -18.62 -27.81
N THR A 8 -10.56 -18.60 -28.63
CA THR A 8 -9.17 -18.75 -28.15
C THR A 8 -8.51 -17.44 -27.73
N VAL A 9 -9.02 -16.27 -28.13
CA VAL A 9 -8.44 -14.96 -27.75
C VAL A 9 -8.92 -14.48 -26.37
N LEU A 10 -10.07 -14.97 -25.88
CA LEU A 10 -10.58 -14.60 -24.56
C LEU A 10 -9.96 -15.41 -23.40
N ALA A 11 -9.22 -16.48 -23.71
CA ALA A 11 -8.61 -17.36 -22.70
C ALA A 11 -7.21 -16.91 -22.23
N SER A 12 -6.61 -15.89 -22.84
CA SER A 12 -5.21 -15.51 -22.59
C SER A 12 -5.02 -14.33 -21.62
N ALA A 13 -6.03 -13.93 -20.85
CA ALA A 13 -5.92 -12.81 -19.93
C ALA A 13 -6.53 -13.10 -18.55
N THR A 14 -6.24 -14.25 -17.96
CA THR A 14 -6.26 -14.37 -16.49
C THR A 14 -4.99 -13.72 -15.96
N SER A 15 -4.91 -12.40 -16.03
CA SER A 15 -3.92 -11.64 -15.27
C SER A 15 -4.25 -11.85 -13.79
N VAL A 16 -3.59 -12.83 -13.18
CA VAL A 16 -3.55 -13.01 -11.72
C VAL A 16 -2.93 -11.76 -11.12
N TYR A 17 -3.77 -10.78 -10.82
CA TYR A 17 -3.37 -9.52 -10.22
C TYR A 17 -3.46 -9.67 -8.70
N GLY A 18 -2.45 -10.30 -8.10
CA GLY A 18 -2.35 -10.40 -6.64
C GLY A 18 -1.76 -9.16 -5.98
N HIS A 19 -1.70 -8.03 -6.70
CA HIS A 19 -1.14 -6.80 -6.17
C HIS A 19 -2.17 -5.99 -5.40
N TYR A 20 -1.73 -5.41 -4.29
CA TYR A 20 -2.59 -4.63 -3.41
C TYR A 20 -1.85 -3.44 -2.83
N THR A 21 -2.63 -2.46 -2.40
CA THR A 21 -2.18 -1.37 -1.53
C THR A 21 -3.27 -1.07 -0.52
N PHE A 22 -2.96 -0.23 0.47
CA PHE A 22 -3.85 0.14 1.56
C PHE A 22 -4.05 1.65 1.58
N ASP A 23 -5.29 2.09 1.74
CA ASP A 23 -5.64 3.52 1.77
C ASP A 23 -6.55 3.89 2.95
N GLN A 24 -7.09 2.93 3.69
CA GLN A 24 -7.99 3.20 4.81
C GLN A 24 -7.54 2.49 6.09
N LEU A 25 -7.83 3.16 7.21
CA LEU A 25 -7.52 2.70 8.56
C LEU A 25 -8.74 1.98 9.15
N VAL A 26 -8.51 0.91 9.89
CA VAL A 26 -9.52 0.22 10.70
C VAL A 26 -9.05 0.25 12.15
N VAL A 27 -9.87 0.71 13.08
CA VAL A 27 -9.57 0.71 14.52
C VAL A 27 -10.72 0.07 15.27
N ASN A 28 -10.42 -0.94 16.10
CA ASN A 28 -11.42 -1.67 16.89
C ASN A 28 -12.63 -2.13 16.05
N ASP A 29 -12.33 -2.70 14.87
CA ASP A 29 -13.30 -3.18 13.87
C ASP A 29 -14.15 -2.11 13.17
N ALA A 30 -13.91 -0.83 13.44
CA ALA A 30 -14.55 0.29 12.74
C ALA A 30 -13.64 0.86 11.64
N LEU A 31 -14.23 1.21 10.49
CA LEU A 31 -13.52 1.90 9.41
C LEU A 31 -13.41 3.38 9.75
N GLU A 32 -12.19 3.91 9.72
CA GLU A 32 -11.89 5.29 10.12
C GLU A 32 -11.63 6.17 8.89
N GLY A 33 -12.46 7.20 8.73
CA GLY A 33 -12.37 8.16 7.63
C GLY A 33 -12.59 7.55 6.25
N THR A 34 -12.15 8.27 5.22
CA THR A 34 -12.17 7.85 3.81
C THR A 34 -10.75 7.57 3.31
N ALA A 35 -10.63 7.12 2.05
CA ALA A 35 -9.34 6.84 1.41
C ALA A 35 -8.31 7.97 1.64
N ASN A 36 -7.15 7.59 2.15
CA ASN A 36 -6.00 8.44 2.48
C ASN A 36 -6.26 9.55 3.53
N THR A 37 -7.34 9.46 4.32
CA THR A 37 -7.56 10.39 5.45
C THR A 37 -6.43 10.24 6.48
N TYR A 38 -6.11 9.01 6.87
CA TYR A 38 -5.10 8.67 7.88
C TYR A 38 -3.92 7.84 7.35
N ILE A 39 -3.99 7.42 6.08
CA ILE A 39 -2.95 6.62 5.41
C ILE A 39 -2.23 7.47 4.37
N ARG A 40 -0.90 7.47 4.40
CA ARG A 40 -0.05 8.21 3.45
C ARG A 40 -0.35 7.76 2.01
N LYS A 41 -0.73 8.71 1.16
CA LYS A 41 -0.87 8.45 -0.27
C LYS A 41 0.50 8.32 -0.91
N HIS A 42 0.65 7.37 -1.83
CA HIS A 42 1.88 7.14 -2.58
C HIS A 42 1.60 7.03 -4.08
N GLN A 43 2.66 7.04 -4.88
CA GLN A 43 2.60 7.05 -6.35
C GLN A 43 2.86 5.67 -6.97
N ASN A 44 3.21 4.66 -6.17
CA ASN A 44 3.48 3.31 -6.67
C ASN A 44 2.23 2.52 -7.12
N SER A 45 1.02 3.10 -7.03
CA SER A 45 -0.26 2.44 -7.36
C SER A 45 -0.36 1.02 -6.78
N TYR A 46 -0.40 0.00 -7.63
CA TYR A 46 -0.38 -1.42 -7.24
C TYR A 46 0.95 -2.10 -7.56
N MET A 47 1.98 -1.37 -7.99
CA MET A 47 3.24 -2.00 -8.33
C MET A 47 3.97 -2.45 -7.05
N PRO A 48 4.44 -3.70 -6.99
CA PRO A 48 5.13 -4.20 -5.82
C PRO A 48 6.56 -3.66 -5.74
N THR A 49 7.02 -3.38 -4.52
CA THR A 49 8.44 -3.15 -4.24
C THR A 49 9.19 -4.48 -4.26
N LYS A 50 10.21 -4.63 -5.12
CA LYS A 50 10.98 -5.89 -5.28
C LYS A 50 12.47 -5.62 -5.47
N PHE A 51 13.33 -6.52 -4.98
CA PHE A 51 14.78 -6.43 -5.19
C PHE A 51 15.19 -6.74 -6.64
N LYS A 52 14.68 -7.84 -7.19
CA LYS A 52 15.03 -8.32 -8.53
C LYS A 52 13.90 -8.02 -9.51
N ASN A 53 14.26 -7.47 -10.67
CA ASN A 53 13.34 -7.11 -11.75
C ASN A 53 12.14 -6.27 -11.25
N PRO A 54 12.37 -5.13 -10.57
CA PRO A 54 11.27 -4.25 -10.19
C PRO A 54 10.51 -3.82 -11.45
N PRO A 55 9.16 -3.83 -11.45
CA PRO A 55 8.38 -3.31 -12.56
C PRO A 55 8.79 -1.88 -12.91
N SER A 56 8.70 -1.52 -14.19
CA SER A 56 9.00 -0.15 -14.62
C SER A 56 8.19 0.86 -13.81
N GLY A 57 8.86 1.86 -13.25
CA GLY A 57 8.22 2.86 -12.41
C GLY A 57 7.96 2.44 -10.97
N SER A 58 8.37 1.25 -10.51
CA SER A 58 8.34 0.87 -9.10
C SER A 58 9.65 1.17 -8.37
N ILE A 59 9.76 0.73 -7.13
CA ILE A 59 10.94 0.90 -6.26
C ILE A 59 11.45 -0.45 -5.74
N THR A 60 12.64 -0.43 -5.17
CA THR A 60 13.30 -1.53 -4.48
C THR A 60 13.35 -1.27 -2.97
N PRO A 61 13.60 -2.29 -2.14
CA PRO A 61 13.80 -2.08 -0.70
C PRO A 61 15.05 -1.27 -0.33
N LEU A 62 15.93 -0.96 -1.29
CA LEU A 62 17.12 -0.14 -1.09
C LEU A 62 16.86 1.35 -1.32
N ASP A 63 15.70 1.71 -1.89
CA ASP A 63 15.35 3.10 -2.15
C ASP A 63 14.90 3.80 -0.86
N ALA A 64 15.22 5.10 -0.73
CA ALA A 64 14.85 5.90 0.44
C ALA A 64 13.33 5.88 0.72
N ASP A 65 12.53 5.80 -0.34
CA ASP A 65 11.08 5.75 -0.30
C ASP A 65 10.52 4.42 0.23
N PHE A 66 11.32 3.37 0.37
CA PHE A 66 10.86 2.05 0.83
C PHE A 66 10.09 2.11 2.16
N SER A 67 10.47 3.04 3.04
CA SER A 67 9.84 3.19 4.37
C SER A 67 8.33 3.50 4.31
N CYS A 68 7.87 4.20 3.27
CA CYS A 68 6.45 4.59 3.13
C CYS A 68 5.90 4.41 1.70
N ASN A 69 6.63 3.72 0.83
CA ASN A 69 6.37 3.56 -0.60
C ASN A 69 6.69 4.80 -1.46
N LYS A 70 6.81 4.59 -2.78
CA LYS A 70 7.27 5.58 -3.76
C LYS A 70 6.49 6.88 -3.70
N GLY A 71 7.19 8.00 -3.53
CA GLY A 71 6.60 9.34 -3.56
C GLY A 71 5.52 9.56 -2.50
N ALA A 72 5.64 8.90 -1.35
CA ALA A 72 4.67 9.04 -0.27
C ALA A 72 4.63 10.48 0.27
N VAL A 73 3.41 10.99 0.50
CA VAL A 73 3.16 12.30 1.13
C VAL A 73 2.50 12.10 2.50
N PRO A 74 2.55 13.09 3.41
CA PRO A 74 1.79 13.01 4.66
C PRO A 74 0.32 12.64 4.43
N ALA A 75 -0.24 11.88 5.37
CA ALA A 75 -1.70 11.70 5.41
C ALA A 75 -2.38 13.05 5.70
N ALA A 76 -3.65 13.17 5.33
CA ALA A 76 -4.40 14.41 5.58
C ALA A 76 -4.53 14.73 7.07
N GLN A 77 -4.60 13.69 7.92
CA GLN A 77 -4.76 13.82 9.36
C GLN A 77 -3.97 12.74 10.13
N VAL A 78 -3.70 13.01 11.40
CA VAL A 78 -3.13 12.06 12.36
C VAL A 78 -4.25 11.45 13.18
N PHE A 79 -4.38 10.13 13.17
CA PHE A 79 -5.32 9.42 14.02
C PHE A 79 -4.73 9.17 15.42
N LYS A 80 -5.54 9.34 16.47
CA LYS A 80 -5.12 9.05 17.84
C LYS A 80 -5.60 7.65 18.24
N VAL A 81 -4.66 6.79 18.60
CA VAL A 81 -4.93 5.46 19.16
C VAL A 81 -4.56 5.40 20.63
N LYS A 82 -5.17 4.48 21.36
CA LYS A 82 -4.78 4.10 22.72
C LYS A 82 -3.99 2.80 22.70
N ALA A 83 -3.13 2.61 23.69
CA ALA A 83 -2.49 1.31 23.88
C ALA A 83 -3.56 0.22 24.08
N GLY A 84 -3.43 -0.88 23.34
CA GLY A 84 -4.40 -1.97 23.34
C GLY A 84 -5.45 -1.90 22.22
N ASP A 85 -5.58 -0.79 21.49
CA ASP A 85 -6.47 -0.72 20.33
C ASP A 85 -6.04 -1.70 19.23
N LYS A 86 -7.03 -2.35 18.60
CA LYS A 86 -6.78 -3.18 17.41
C LYS A 86 -6.68 -2.27 16.19
N VAL A 87 -5.51 -2.22 15.56
CA VAL A 87 -5.27 -1.42 14.36
C VAL A 87 -5.12 -2.33 13.14
N GLY A 88 -5.88 -2.03 12.09
CA GLY A 88 -5.85 -2.72 10.81
C GLY A 88 -5.83 -1.74 9.64
N LEU A 89 -5.58 -2.29 8.45
CA LEU A 89 -5.58 -1.56 7.19
C LEU A 89 -6.56 -2.22 6.24
N LYS A 90 -7.34 -1.43 5.52
CA LYS A 90 -8.21 -1.93 4.45
C LYS A 90 -7.54 -1.71 3.10
N MET A 91 -7.67 -2.71 2.24
CA MET A 91 -7.17 -2.64 0.87
C MET A 91 -7.90 -1.58 0.07
N ALA A 92 -7.14 -0.84 -0.72
CA ALA A 92 -7.65 0.18 -1.60
C ALA A 92 -8.49 -0.42 -2.75
N TYR A 93 -9.27 0.44 -3.40
CA TYR A 93 -9.99 0.13 -4.65
C TYR A 93 -10.96 -1.06 -4.59
N GLY A 94 -11.47 -1.37 -3.40
CA GLY A 94 -12.40 -2.48 -3.20
C GLY A 94 -11.73 -3.85 -3.17
N GLY A 95 -10.41 -3.92 -2.94
CA GLY A 95 -9.72 -5.21 -2.72
C GLY A 95 -10.34 -5.99 -1.56
N THR A 96 -10.63 -7.27 -1.79
CA THR A 96 -11.32 -8.15 -0.83
C THR A 96 -10.41 -9.20 -0.20
N GLY A 97 -9.13 -9.27 -0.58
CA GLY A 97 -8.21 -10.27 -0.07
C GLY A 97 -6.78 -10.10 -0.58
N MET A 98 -5.82 -10.58 0.21
CA MET A 98 -4.43 -10.71 -0.21
C MET A 98 -4.25 -12.07 -0.89
N GLU A 99 -4.12 -12.05 -2.21
CA GLU A 99 -4.04 -13.27 -3.04
C GLU A 99 -2.64 -13.89 -3.11
N HIS A 100 -1.62 -13.18 -2.59
CA HIS A 100 -0.26 -13.69 -2.51
C HIS A 100 0.04 -14.19 -1.09
N PRO A 101 0.32 -15.49 -0.92
CA PRO A 101 0.72 -16.01 0.38
C PRO A 101 2.09 -15.44 0.75
N GLY A 102 2.20 -14.94 1.98
CA GLY A 102 3.44 -14.38 2.49
C GLY A 102 3.28 -13.81 3.89
N PRO A 103 4.41 -13.50 4.55
CA PRO A 103 4.38 -12.87 5.85
C PRO A 103 3.89 -11.41 5.73
N SER A 104 3.15 -10.96 6.74
CA SER A 104 2.84 -9.56 6.96
C SER A 104 3.62 -9.04 8.16
N GLN A 105 4.15 -7.82 8.06
CA GLN A 105 4.96 -7.20 9.11
C GLN A 105 4.50 -5.76 9.28
N VAL A 106 4.39 -5.31 10.53
CA VAL A 106 4.03 -3.95 10.90
C VAL A 106 5.13 -3.39 11.79
N TYR A 107 5.57 -2.17 11.48
CA TYR A 107 6.62 -1.46 12.20
C TYR A 107 6.10 -0.11 12.65
N VAL A 108 6.51 0.34 13.83
CA VAL A 108 6.21 1.66 14.37
C VAL A 108 7.53 2.36 14.67
N SER A 109 7.64 3.63 14.30
CA SER A 109 8.78 4.49 14.64
C SER A 109 8.26 5.70 15.39
N PRO A 110 8.89 6.09 16.53
CA PRO A 110 8.61 7.37 17.15
C PRO A 110 8.99 8.51 16.20
N VAL A 111 8.23 9.60 16.27
CA VAL A 111 8.42 10.84 15.50
C VAL A 111 7.99 12.03 16.36
N ASP A 112 8.61 13.19 16.16
CA ASP A 112 8.24 14.43 16.87
C ASP A 112 6.85 14.92 16.44
N ASN A 113 6.53 14.75 15.16
CA ASN A 113 5.24 15.12 14.58
C ASN A 113 4.85 14.19 13.43
N ALA A 114 3.80 13.38 13.63
CA ALA A 114 3.32 12.43 12.63
C ALA A 114 2.64 13.07 11.41
N ALA A 115 2.27 14.35 11.50
CA ALA A 115 1.65 15.11 10.40
C ALA A 115 2.67 15.53 9.32
N VAL A 116 3.97 15.35 9.54
CA VAL A 116 5.02 15.75 8.60
C VAL A 116 5.87 14.55 8.14
N MET A 117 6.47 14.67 6.96
CA MET A 117 7.49 13.72 6.50
C MET A 117 8.85 14.13 7.07
N THR A 118 9.38 13.36 8.01
CA THR A 118 10.80 13.47 8.35
C THR A 118 11.60 12.76 7.26
N LYS A 119 12.35 13.51 6.42
CA LYS A 119 13.27 12.88 5.48
C LYS A 119 14.42 12.25 6.25
N ARG A 120 14.69 10.95 6.05
CA ARG A 120 15.92 10.33 6.53
C ARG A 120 17.11 11.08 5.93
N GLY A 121 17.92 11.71 6.77
CA GLY A 121 19.14 12.46 6.38
C GLY A 121 19.15 13.94 6.77
N GLY A 122 18.04 14.50 7.25
CA GLY A 122 18.03 15.84 7.86
C GLY A 122 18.15 15.74 9.36
N LYS A 123 19.24 16.27 9.93
CA LYS A 123 19.36 16.52 11.37
C LYS A 123 18.20 17.44 11.77
N GLY A 124 17.19 16.89 12.47
CA GLY A 124 16.26 17.68 13.26
C GLY A 124 17.01 18.40 14.39
N PRO A 125 16.43 19.47 14.96
CA PRO A 125 17.13 20.49 15.75
C PRO A 125 18.08 19.95 16.82
#